data_AF-A0A379WI35-F1
#
_entry.id   AF-A0A379WI35-F1
#
_cell.length_a   1.000
_cell.length_b   1.000
_cell.length_c   1.000
_cell.angle_alpha   90.00
_cell.angle_beta   90.00
_cell.angle_gamma   90.00
#
_symmetry.space_group_name_H-M   'P 1'
#
loop_
_entity.id
_entity.type
_entity.pdbx_description
1 polymer ?
#
loop_
_entity_poly.entity_id
_entity_poly.type
_entity_poly.pdbx_seq_one_letter_code
_entity_poly.pdbx_strand_id
1 'polypeptide(L)'
;MQLRNVTRYYPEHMPFGENIQYFIDENGLDFYNSIDTFKLKYKLCIHPDTKVIHSVSEDISTLYPAGFDIVESDSLPYDDIISGKYQFVDNKIIPRTYNEVELTQITNAEKSKKLKLANEK
;
A
#
# COMPACT_ATOMS: atom_id res chain seq x y z
N MET A 1 5.64 10.01 -10.01
CA MET A 1 6.78 9.29 -9.41
C MET A 1 6.32 7.90 -9.00
N GLN A 2 7.21 6.90 -9.01
CA GLN A 2 6.95 5.59 -8.42
C GLN A 2 8.25 4.99 -7.87
N LEU A 3 8.16 4.20 -6.80
CA LEU A 3 9.23 3.31 -6.33
C LEU A 3 8.65 1.89 -6.33
N ARG A 4 9.40 0.91 -6.83
CA ARG A 4 8.90 -0.45 -7.01
C ARG A 4 9.61 -1.45 -6.10
N ASN A 5 8.82 -2.38 -5.56
CA ASN A 5 9.28 -3.48 -4.73
C ASN A 5 10.33 -3.03 -3.70
N VAL A 6 9.99 -2.02 -2.91
CA VAL A 6 10.93 -1.36 -2.01
C VAL A 6 11.37 -2.34 -0.93
N THR A 7 12.68 -2.49 -0.77
CA THR A 7 13.28 -3.40 0.22
C THR A 7 14.21 -2.64 1.16
N ARG A 8 14.57 -3.29 2.28
CA ARG A 8 15.58 -2.78 3.18
C ARG A 8 16.96 -3.06 2.63
N TYR A 9 17.87 -2.10 2.79
CA TYR A 9 19.28 -2.29 2.44
C TYR A 9 20.20 -1.64 3.48
N TYR A 10 21.49 -1.91 3.36
CA TYR A 10 22.54 -1.35 4.20
C TYR A 10 23.52 -0.60 3.31
N PRO A 11 23.49 0.75 3.26
CA PRO A 11 24.40 1.50 2.42
C PRO A 11 25.83 1.44 2.98
N GLU A 12 26.84 1.58 2.11
CA GLU A 12 28.25 1.63 2.53
C GLU A 12 28.56 2.87 3.39
N HIS A 13 27.90 3.98 3.09
CA HIS A 13 27.90 5.21 3.86
C HIS A 13 26.49 5.50 4.34
N MET A 14 26.34 5.94 5.59
CA MET A 14 25.02 6.16 6.21
C MET A 14 24.64 7.64 6.18
N PRO A 15 24.08 8.18 5.08
CA PRO A 15 23.89 9.62 4.88
C PRO A 15 22.90 10.25 5.87
N PHE A 16 22.01 9.45 6.45
CA PHE A 16 21.00 9.91 7.40
C PHE A 16 21.29 9.48 8.85
N GLY A 17 22.43 8.80 9.07
CA GLY A 17 22.89 8.34 10.39
C GLY A 17 22.86 6.81 10.57
N GLU A 18 23.57 6.36 11.61
CA GLU A 18 23.89 4.95 11.88
C GLU A 18 22.70 4.09 12.32
N ASN A 19 21.66 4.71 12.89
CA ASN A 19 20.49 4.01 13.44
C ASN A 19 19.25 4.14 12.56
N ILE A 20 19.44 4.46 11.27
CA ILE A 20 18.36 4.61 10.30
C ILE A 20 18.18 3.29 9.55
N GLN A 21 16.92 2.92 9.32
CA GLN A 21 16.59 1.82 8.41
C GLN A 21 16.47 2.37 6.99
N TYR A 22 17.37 1.96 6.11
CA TYR A 22 17.40 2.44 4.73
C TYR A 22 16.54 1.57 3.82
N PHE A 23 15.94 2.20 2.81
CA PHE A 23 15.06 1.54 1.85
C PHE A 23 15.43 1.91 0.41
N ILE A 24 15.41 0.91 -0.47
CA ILE A 24 15.77 1.06 -1.88
C ILE A 24 14.77 0.32 -2.76
N ASP A 25 14.45 0.91 -3.90
CA ASP A 25 13.61 0.27 -4.90
C ASP A 25 14.40 -0.75 -5.75
N GLU A 26 13.71 -1.53 -6.57
CA GLU A 26 14.32 -2.53 -7.45
C GLU A 26 15.29 -1.96 -8.50
N ASN A 27 15.24 -0.65 -8.76
CA ASN A 27 16.10 0.06 -9.70
C ASN A 27 17.27 0.79 -9.03
N GLY A 28 17.41 0.68 -7.70
CA GLY A 28 18.48 1.33 -6.94
C GLY A 28 18.16 2.75 -6.47
N LEU A 29 16.91 3.20 -6.55
CA LEU A 29 16.49 4.50 -6.02
C LEU A 29 16.25 4.43 -4.52
N ASP A 30 17.02 5.21 -3.76
CA ASP A 30 16.85 5.33 -2.31
C ASP A 30 15.55 6.09 -1.98
N PHE A 31 14.79 5.57 -1.03
CA PHE A 31 13.51 6.13 -0.62
C PHE A 31 13.63 7.55 -0.06
N TYR A 32 14.58 7.80 0.84
CA TYR A 32 14.75 9.10 1.49
C TYR A 32 15.22 10.16 0.51
N ASN A 33 16.16 9.82 -0.38
CA ASN A 33 16.58 10.69 -1.48
C ASN A 33 15.46 10.98 -2.48
N SER A 34 14.47 10.09 -2.57
CA SER A 34 13.35 10.23 -3.50
C SER A 34 12.21 11.09 -2.94
N ILE A 35 12.19 11.44 -1.65
CA ILE A 35 11.06 12.14 -1.00
C ILE A 35 10.63 13.39 -1.80
N ASP A 36 11.59 14.25 -2.15
CA ASP A 36 11.31 15.52 -2.84
C ASP A 36 10.85 15.33 -4.28
N THR A 37 10.98 14.14 -4.86
CA THR A 37 10.54 13.84 -6.23
C THR A 37 9.04 13.54 -6.32
N PHE A 38 8.39 13.26 -5.19
CA PHE A 38 6.94 13.07 -5.12
C PHE A 38 6.24 14.43 -5.09
N LYS A 39 5.34 14.67 -6.05
CA LYS A 39 4.68 15.96 -6.30
C LYS A 39 3.16 15.90 -6.13
N LEU A 40 2.55 14.72 -6.27
CA LEU A 40 1.09 14.61 -6.16
C LEU A 40 0.69 14.53 -4.69
N LYS A 41 -0.58 14.87 -4.43
CA LYS A 41 -1.08 15.03 -3.08
C LYS A 41 -0.92 13.78 -2.22
N TYR A 42 -1.40 12.63 -2.71
CA TYR A 42 -1.45 11.38 -1.95
C TYR A 42 -0.36 10.41 -2.39
N LYS A 43 0.21 9.69 -1.43
CA LYS A 43 1.20 8.63 -1.63
C LYS A 43 0.64 7.35 -1.05
N LEU A 44 0.74 6.26 -1.81
CA LEU A 44 0.11 4.98 -1.51
C LEU A 44 1.18 3.90 -1.38
N CYS A 45 1.13 3.11 -0.30
CA CYS A 45 1.84 1.83 -0.25
C CYS A 45 0.95 0.74 -0.83
N ILE A 46 1.43 0.07 -1.86
CA ILE A 46 0.69 -0.93 -2.64
C ILE A 46 1.42 -2.25 -2.60
N HIS A 47 0.70 -3.34 -2.32
CA HIS A 47 1.28 -4.67 -2.38
C HIS A 47 1.74 -5.00 -3.80
N PRO A 48 2.99 -5.45 -4.03
CA PRO A 48 3.55 -5.61 -5.36
C PRO A 48 2.79 -6.63 -6.21
N ASP A 49 2.30 -7.73 -5.63
CA ASP A 49 1.54 -8.73 -6.40
C ASP A 49 0.05 -8.41 -6.50
N THR A 50 -0.64 -8.26 -5.36
CA THR A 50 -2.10 -8.12 -5.32
C THR A 50 -2.59 -6.73 -5.71
N LYS A 51 -1.67 -5.76 -5.78
CA LYS A 51 -1.94 -4.33 -6.00
C LYS A 51 -2.88 -3.69 -4.97
N VAL A 52 -3.15 -4.38 -3.86
CA VAL A 52 -3.98 -3.87 -2.76
C VAL A 52 -3.30 -2.69 -2.09
N ILE A 53 -4.08 -1.67 -1.74
CA ILE A 53 -3.61 -0.48 -1.04
C ILE A 53 -3.57 -0.78 0.47
N HIS A 54 -2.40 -0.62 1.09
CA HIS A 54 -2.18 -0.88 2.52
C HIS A 54 -2.05 0.39 3.35
N SER A 55 -1.58 1.47 2.76
CA SER A 55 -1.42 2.76 3.44
C SER A 55 -1.59 3.92 2.47
N VAL A 56 -2.02 5.05 3.00
CA VAL A 56 -2.11 6.32 2.30
C VAL A 56 -1.62 7.44 3.21
N SER A 57 -0.87 8.39 2.65
CA SER A 57 -0.50 9.63 3.34
C SER A 57 -0.37 10.78 2.37
N GLU A 58 -0.56 12.00 2.83
CA GLU A 58 -0.17 13.20 2.06
C GLU A 58 1.34 13.50 2.20
N ASP A 59 1.94 13.04 3.29
CA ASP A 59 3.37 13.13 3.59
C ASP A 59 4.02 11.76 3.43
N ILE A 60 4.89 11.63 2.43
CA ILE A 60 5.58 10.36 2.15
C ILE A 60 6.49 9.91 3.30
N SER A 61 7.03 10.84 4.07
CA SER A 61 7.97 10.53 5.16
C SER A 61 7.33 9.72 6.29
N THR A 62 6.00 9.72 6.36
CA THR A 62 5.24 8.95 7.36
C THR A 62 4.96 7.51 6.93
N LEU A 63 5.34 7.11 5.71
CA LEU A 63 5.10 5.77 5.20
C LEU A 63 6.23 4.81 5.61
N TYR A 64 5.85 3.57 5.92
CA TYR A 64 6.79 2.46 6.02
C TYR A 64 6.80 1.70 4.67
N PRO A 65 7.87 1.79 3.87
CA PRO A 65 7.81 1.40 2.47
C PRO A 65 8.20 -0.07 2.20
N ALA A 66 8.86 -0.74 3.14
CA ALA A 66 9.41 -2.07 2.88
C ALA A 66 8.31 -3.10 2.56
N GLY A 67 8.52 -3.84 1.47
CA GLY A 67 7.60 -4.85 0.94
C GLY A 67 6.51 -4.29 0.03
N PHE A 68 6.57 -3.00 -0.33
CA PHE A 68 5.54 -2.34 -1.12
C PHE A 68 6.10 -1.63 -2.35
N ASP A 69 5.25 -1.45 -3.36
CA ASP A 69 5.37 -0.37 -4.32
C ASP A 69 4.88 0.93 -3.66
N ILE A 70 5.48 2.07 -4.02
CA ILE A 70 5.01 3.39 -3.65
C ILE A 70 4.64 4.15 -4.92
N VAL A 71 3.41 4.63 -4.98
CA VAL A 71 2.94 5.49 -6.08
C VAL A 71 2.29 6.74 -5.52
N GLU A 72 2.13 7.74 -6.37
CA GLU A 72 1.42 8.96 -6.03
C GLU A 72 0.18 9.20 -6.89
N SER A 73 -0.79 9.92 -6.33
CA SER A 73 -2.08 10.23 -6.94
C SER A 73 -2.60 11.57 -6.41
N ASP A 74 -3.33 12.33 -7.22
CA ASP A 74 -4.05 13.53 -6.76
C ASP A 74 -5.48 13.23 -6.28
N SER A 75 -5.94 11.99 -6.44
CA SER A 75 -7.32 11.61 -6.12
C SER A 75 -7.40 10.34 -5.27
N LEU A 76 -8.31 10.38 -4.29
CA LEU A 76 -8.79 9.23 -3.53
C LEU A 76 -10.32 9.16 -3.72
N PRO A 77 -10.82 8.27 -4.59
CA PRO A 77 -12.25 8.20 -4.90
C PRO A 77 -13.10 7.54 -3.81
N TYR A 78 -12.47 6.98 -2.76
CA TYR A 78 -13.14 6.26 -1.67
C TYR A 78 -12.55 6.68 -0.32
N ASP A 79 -13.41 6.86 0.67
CA ASP A 79 -13.01 7.26 2.03
C ASP A 79 -12.33 6.11 2.80
N ASP A 80 -12.68 4.86 2.51
CA ASP A 80 -12.15 3.65 3.17
C ASP A 80 -11.02 2.98 2.37
N ILE A 81 -10.11 3.77 1.79
CA ILE A 81 -9.10 3.30 0.81
C ILE A 81 -8.19 2.18 1.34
N ILE A 82 -7.91 2.17 2.64
CA ILE A 82 -7.05 1.17 3.33
C ILE A 82 -7.82 -0.04 3.86
N SER A 83 -9.10 -0.20 3.50
CA SER A 83 -9.94 -1.32 3.95
C SER A 83 -9.54 -2.69 3.37
N GLY A 84 -8.59 -2.72 2.43
CA GLY A 84 -8.22 -3.92 1.68
C GLY A 84 -9.17 -4.26 0.52
N LYS A 85 -10.20 -3.43 0.30
CA LYS A 85 -11.18 -3.60 -0.79
C LYS A 85 -10.77 -2.93 -2.10
N TYR A 86 -9.67 -2.18 -2.12
CA TYR A 86 -9.24 -1.41 -3.27
C TYR A 86 -7.82 -1.77 -3.68
N GLN A 87 -7.58 -1.70 -4.98
CA GLN A 87 -6.29 -1.94 -5.60
C GLN A 87 -5.93 -0.81 -6.56
N PHE A 88 -4.64 -0.62 -6.81
CA PHE A 88 -4.11 0.36 -7.74
C PHE A 88 -3.65 -0.31 -9.02
N VAL A 89 -4.36 -0.09 -10.12
CA VAL A 89 -4.08 -0.70 -11.44
C VAL A 89 -4.20 0.37 -12.52
N ASP A 90 -3.26 0.39 -13.47
CA ASP A 90 -3.24 1.33 -14.60
C ASP A 90 -3.45 2.79 -14.20
N ASN A 91 -2.74 3.22 -13.15
CA ASN A 91 -2.84 4.55 -12.54
C ASN A 91 -4.22 4.93 -11.99
N LYS A 92 -5.04 3.92 -11.63
CA LYS A 92 -6.38 4.12 -11.07
C LYS A 92 -6.58 3.30 -9.81
N ILE A 93 -7.34 3.85 -8.88
CA ILE A 93 -7.83 3.12 -7.72
C ILE A 93 -9.19 2.53 -8.07
N ILE A 94 -9.28 1.20 -8.01
CA ILE A 94 -10.49 0.44 -8.37
C ILE A 94 -10.84 -0.56 -7.27
N PRO A 95 -12.10 -1.02 -7.20
CA PRO A 95 -12.44 -2.17 -6.36
C PRO A 95 -11.56 -3.37 -6.69
N ARG A 96 -11.11 -4.05 -5.64
CA ARG A 96 -10.27 -5.24 -5.73
C ARG A 96 -11.01 -6.36 -6.45
N THR A 97 -10.30 -7.04 -7.35
CA THR A 97 -10.80 -8.28 -7.95
C THR A 97 -10.37 -9.46 -7.08
N TYR A 98 -11.33 -10.30 -6.70
CA TYR A 98 -11.12 -11.47 -5.85
C TYR A 98 -11.14 -12.74 -6.69
N ASN A 99 -10.30 -13.71 -6.33
CA ASN A 99 -10.41 -15.04 -6.90
C ASN A 99 -11.56 -15.85 -6.26
N GLU A 100 -11.93 -16.99 -6.85
CA GLU A 100 -13.06 -17.82 -6.39
C GLU A 100 -12.93 -18.29 -4.94
N VAL A 101 -11.70 -18.61 -4.50
CA VAL A 101 -11.43 -19.06 -3.13
C VAL A 101 -11.68 -17.93 -2.14
N GLU A 102 -11.17 -16.74 -2.44
CA GLU A 102 -11.39 -15.53 -1.64
C GLU A 102 -12.87 -15.15 -1.58
N LEU A 103 -13.56 -15.18 -2.71
CA LEU A 103 -15.01 -14.92 -2.77
C LEU A 103 -15.79 -15.88 -1.89
N THR A 104 -15.43 -17.16 -1.90
CA THR A 104 -16.07 -18.19 -1.07
C THR A 104 -15.84 -17.91 0.41
N GLN A 105 -14.62 -17.54 0.80
CA GLN A 105 -14.27 -17.21 2.19
C GLN A 105 -15.02 -15.95 2.67
N ILE A 106 -15.04 -14.89 1.85
CA ILE A 106 -15.76 -13.64 2.14
C ILE A 106 -17.25 -13.93 2.34
N THR A 107 -17.87 -14.65 1.40
CA THR A 107 -19.30 -15.01 1.46
C THR A 107 -19.63 -15.81 2.72
N ASN A 108 -18.78 -16.78 3.08
CA ASN A 108 -18.96 -17.61 4.28
C ASN A 108 -18.82 -16.80 5.58
N ALA A 109 -17.87 -15.86 5.62
CA ALA A 109 -17.69 -14.96 6.75
C ALA A 109 -18.91 -14.04 6.93
N GLU A 110 -19.43 -13.47 5.84
CA GLU A 110 -20.62 -12.64 5.87
C GLU A 110 -21.87 -13.41 6.30
N LYS A 111 -22.08 -14.61 5.76
CA LYS A 111 -23.18 -15.50 6.16
C LYS A 111 -23.11 -15.82 7.65
N SER A 112 -21.92 -16.15 8.16
CA SER A 112 -21.71 -16.45 9.58
C SER A 112 -21.99 -15.23 10.47
N LYS A 113 -21.56 -14.04 10.04
CA LYS A 113 -21.82 -12.78 10.77
C LYS A 113 -23.31 -12.47 10.84
N LYS A 114 -24.03 -12.61 9.72
CA LYS A 114 -25.49 -12.37 9.66
C LYS A 114 -26.27 -13.36 10.52
N LEU A 115 -25.85 -14.63 10.57
CA LEU A 115 -26.50 -15.64 11.40
C LEU A 115 -26.33 -15.36 12.90
N LYS A 116 -25.12 -14.96 13.34
CA LYS A 116 -24.89 -14.55 14.74
C LYS A 116 -25.77 -13.36 15.13
N LEU A 117 -25.81 -12.32 14.29
CA LEU A 117 -26.63 -11.14 14.53
C LEU A 117 -28.14 -11.46 14.61
N ALA A 118 -28.61 -12.45 13.85
CA ALA A 118 -30.01 -12.89 13.88
C ALA A 118 -30.33 -13.68 15.17
N ASN A 119 -29.37 -14.42 15.73
CA ASN A 119 -29.54 -15.22 16.94
C ASN A 119 -29.37 -14.43 18.24
N GLU A 120 -28.86 -13.19 18.17
CA GLU A 120 -28.70 -12.27 19.30
C GLU A 120 -29.95 -11.39 19.53
N LYS A 121 -31.01 -11.56 18.74
CA LYS A 121 -32.32 -10.92 18.88
C LYS A 121 -33.39 -11.91 19.30
#